data_AF-A0A259HUT8-F1
#
_entry.id   AF-A0A259HUT8-F1
#
_cell.length_a   1.000
_cell.length_b   1.000
_cell.length_c   1.000
_cell.angle_alpha   90.00
_cell.angle_beta   90.00
_cell.angle_gamma   90.00
#
_symmetry.space_group_name_H-M   'P 1'
#
loop_
_entity.id
_entity.type
_entity.pdbx_description
1 polymer ?
#
loop_
_entity_poly.entity_id
_entity_poly.type
_entity_poly.pdbx_seq_one_letter_code
_entity_poly.pdbx_strand_id
1 'polypeptide(L)'
;QEPRGQAILRRLGLDAAGAQRDCAGCHATPGATRVADGVDCEACHGTSGGWLSTHYTVGASHGRNVAQGMTDLVNPAVKAQVCLDCHFSGDARGQFIAHRIMAAGHPRISFELDLFTTLQSHHDEDADYAQRKGGKTNAMRMWAVGQAEAVKRSLELFSQPSRAVDGIFPEFTFYDCHSCHRRIYDGEAGANVTAVPNPGRPLDLGTPPYNDENMIMLLAAAKVVAPDAAATFDARAKAFHRAMLAGRAETVAAAQALRQSADALSSRFAATSFTRDQTFAIMDSIASDAIGARFTDYEGAVQSVMAVDTLLGGMVNQGMVSTASAANLRVQINQAYAAVRDPNGFQPIAFRRALGGAVRSIRSLR
;
A
#
# COMPACT_ATOMS: atom_id res chain seq x y z
N GLN A 1 -21.22 -18.74 -6.13
CA GLN A 1 -20.75 -17.34 -6.07
C GLN A 1 -20.94 -16.82 -4.65
N GLU A 2 -20.02 -16.00 -4.17
CA GLU A 2 -19.96 -15.54 -2.78
C GLU A 2 -21.09 -14.52 -2.47
N PRO A 3 -21.81 -14.61 -1.33
CA PRO A 3 -22.99 -13.79 -1.04
C PRO A 3 -22.74 -12.28 -1.03
N ARG A 4 -21.56 -11.81 -0.59
CA ARG A 4 -21.21 -10.39 -0.56
C ARG A 4 -21.07 -9.83 -1.98
N GLY A 5 -20.34 -10.53 -2.86
CA GLY A 5 -20.22 -10.15 -4.27
C GLY A 5 -21.58 -9.98 -4.95
N GLN A 6 -22.49 -10.93 -4.74
CA GLN A 6 -23.86 -10.86 -5.25
C GLN A 6 -24.66 -9.65 -4.71
N ALA A 7 -24.46 -9.29 -3.45
CA ALA A 7 -25.07 -8.10 -2.87
C ALA A 7 -24.52 -6.80 -3.48
N ILE A 8 -23.21 -6.73 -3.73
CA ILE A 8 -22.56 -5.59 -4.40
C ILE A 8 -23.13 -5.41 -5.80
N LEU A 9 -23.19 -6.48 -6.60
CA LEU A 9 -23.74 -6.43 -7.96
C LEU A 9 -25.20 -5.93 -7.98
N ARG A 10 -26.03 -6.40 -7.04
CA ARG A 10 -27.42 -5.93 -6.90
C ARG A 10 -27.51 -4.44 -6.56
N ARG A 11 -26.68 -3.93 -5.64
CA ARG A 11 -26.66 -2.49 -5.29
C ARG A 11 -26.18 -1.62 -6.44
N LEU A 12 -25.27 -2.13 -7.26
CA LEU A 12 -24.77 -1.44 -8.46
C LEU A 12 -25.70 -1.61 -9.67
N GLY A 13 -26.71 -2.47 -9.60
CA GLY A 13 -27.59 -2.78 -10.74
C GLY A 13 -26.86 -3.47 -11.90
N LEU A 14 -25.82 -4.25 -11.62
CA LEU A 14 -25.01 -4.93 -12.65
C LEU A 14 -25.54 -6.34 -12.93
N ASP A 15 -25.63 -6.67 -14.22
CA ASP A 15 -25.87 -8.03 -14.71
C ASP A 15 -24.53 -8.80 -14.86
N ALA A 16 -24.58 -9.99 -15.47
CA ALA A 16 -23.39 -10.80 -15.70
C ALA A 16 -22.36 -10.10 -16.62
N ALA A 17 -22.83 -9.36 -17.63
CA ALA A 17 -21.94 -8.62 -18.54
C ALA A 17 -21.29 -7.43 -17.82
N GLY A 18 -22.03 -6.75 -16.95
CA GLY A 18 -21.54 -5.70 -16.06
C GLY A 18 -20.51 -6.22 -15.07
N ALA A 19 -20.78 -7.35 -14.41
CA ALA A 19 -19.83 -8.01 -13.52
C ALA A 19 -18.52 -8.36 -14.23
N GLN A 20 -18.62 -8.88 -15.47
CA GLN A 20 -17.45 -9.19 -16.28
C GLN A 20 -16.66 -7.92 -16.65
N ARG A 21 -17.34 -6.82 -16.96
CA ARG A 21 -16.70 -5.55 -17.34
C ARG A 21 -16.03 -4.86 -16.16
N ASP A 22 -16.70 -4.83 -15.01
CA ASP A 22 -16.36 -3.93 -13.90
C ASP A 22 -15.65 -4.63 -12.73
N CYS A 23 -15.73 -5.96 -12.63
CA CYS A 23 -15.18 -6.71 -11.48
C CYS A 23 -14.15 -7.79 -11.89
N ALA A 24 -14.28 -8.39 -13.07
CA ALA A 24 -13.41 -9.49 -13.47
C ALA A 24 -11.94 -9.08 -13.68
N GLY A 25 -11.66 -7.78 -13.84
CA GLY A 25 -10.28 -7.28 -13.96
C GLY A 25 -9.40 -7.56 -12.73
N CYS A 26 -10.01 -7.78 -11.56
CA CYS A 26 -9.33 -8.16 -10.31
C CYS A 26 -9.73 -9.54 -9.78
N HIS A 27 -10.89 -10.05 -10.20
CA HIS A 27 -11.45 -11.30 -9.67
C HIS A 27 -11.36 -12.49 -10.63
N ALA A 28 -10.70 -12.31 -11.78
CA ALA A 28 -10.34 -13.37 -12.71
C ALA A 28 -9.03 -13.03 -13.43
N THR A 29 -8.29 -14.04 -13.84
CA THR A 29 -7.13 -13.85 -14.71
C THR A 29 -7.57 -13.19 -16.03
N PRO A 30 -6.89 -12.11 -16.48
CA PRO A 30 -7.18 -11.49 -17.77
C PRO A 30 -7.12 -12.50 -18.92
N GLY A 31 -8.20 -12.59 -19.71
CA GLY A 31 -8.30 -13.55 -20.80
C GLY A 31 -8.71 -14.97 -20.39
N ALA A 32 -9.01 -15.22 -19.11
CA ALA A 32 -9.49 -16.52 -18.65
C ALA A 32 -10.76 -16.96 -19.38
N THR A 33 -10.77 -18.20 -19.87
CA THR A 33 -11.96 -18.83 -20.48
C THR A 33 -13.02 -19.17 -19.44
N ARG A 34 -12.64 -19.32 -18.17
CA ARG A 34 -13.54 -19.58 -17.04
C ARG A 34 -13.28 -18.58 -15.92
N VAL A 35 -14.15 -17.58 -15.81
CA VAL A 35 -14.13 -16.57 -14.72
C VAL A 35 -14.19 -17.21 -13.32
N ALA A 36 -14.81 -18.40 -13.23
CA ALA A 36 -14.90 -19.16 -11.98
C ALA A 36 -13.55 -19.67 -11.44
N ASP A 37 -12.51 -19.71 -12.28
CA ASP A 37 -11.15 -20.12 -11.87
C ASP A 37 -10.46 -19.02 -11.04
N GLY A 38 -10.98 -17.79 -11.09
CA GLY A 38 -10.51 -16.68 -10.27
C GLY A 38 -9.11 -16.19 -10.70
N VAL A 39 -8.35 -15.71 -9.71
CA VAL A 39 -6.97 -15.23 -9.88
C VAL A 39 -6.04 -16.44 -9.82
N ASP A 40 -5.45 -16.81 -10.95
CA ASP A 40 -4.55 -17.96 -11.07
C ASP A 40 -3.07 -17.57 -11.24
N CYS A 41 -2.22 -18.53 -11.60
CA CYS A 41 -0.79 -18.31 -11.81
C CYS A 41 -0.50 -17.21 -12.83
N GLU A 42 -1.26 -17.13 -13.93
CA GLU A 42 -1.02 -16.21 -15.03
C GLU A 42 -1.41 -14.77 -14.69
N ALA A 43 -2.30 -14.56 -13.70
CA ALA A 43 -2.63 -13.22 -13.20
C ALA A 43 -1.40 -12.49 -12.64
N CYS A 44 -0.45 -13.24 -12.06
CA CYS A 44 0.79 -12.68 -11.55
C CYS A 44 1.99 -12.93 -12.47
N HIS A 45 2.12 -14.14 -13.01
CA HIS A 45 3.27 -14.57 -13.80
C HIS A 45 3.16 -14.26 -15.29
N GLY A 46 2.03 -13.71 -15.75
CA GLY A 46 1.74 -13.46 -17.16
C GLY A 46 1.30 -14.73 -17.91
N THR A 47 0.82 -14.57 -19.13
CA THR A 47 0.33 -15.69 -19.96
C THR A 47 1.41 -16.74 -20.19
N SER A 48 1.10 -17.99 -19.83
CA SER A 48 2.06 -19.08 -19.72
C SER A 48 2.44 -19.77 -21.03
N GLY A 49 1.72 -19.48 -22.12
CA GLY A 49 1.93 -20.12 -23.43
C GLY A 49 3.38 -20.08 -23.94
N GLY A 50 4.14 -19.02 -23.62
CA GLY A 50 5.56 -18.91 -24.00
C GLY A 50 6.53 -19.57 -23.03
N TRP A 51 6.28 -19.51 -21.72
CA TRP A 51 7.27 -19.88 -20.70
C TRP A 51 6.96 -21.18 -19.93
N LEU A 52 5.75 -21.73 -20.04
CA LEU A 52 5.33 -22.91 -19.24
C LEU A 52 6.22 -24.11 -19.51
N SER A 53 6.53 -24.39 -20.78
CA SER A 53 7.41 -25.51 -21.14
C SER A 53 8.83 -25.31 -20.62
N THR A 54 9.37 -24.10 -20.69
CA THR A 54 10.73 -23.80 -20.21
C THR A 54 10.83 -23.73 -18.70
N HIS A 55 9.70 -23.66 -18.00
CA HIS A 55 9.64 -23.56 -16.54
C HIS A 55 10.08 -24.83 -15.82
N TYR A 56 9.81 -26.01 -16.38
CA TYR A 56 10.08 -27.31 -15.74
C TYR A 56 11.12 -28.17 -16.48
N THR A 57 11.60 -27.75 -17.66
CA THR A 57 12.62 -28.51 -18.40
C THR A 57 14.00 -28.41 -17.78
N VAL A 58 14.86 -29.41 -18.04
CA VAL A 58 16.28 -29.35 -17.70
C VAL A 58 16.92 -28.09 -18.29
N GLY A 59 17.68 -27.36 -17.47
CA GLY A 59 18.25 -26.06 -17.85
C GLY A 59 17.26 -24.89 -17.77
N ALA A 60 16.12 -25.04 -17.08
CA ALA A 60 15.25 -23.93 -16.72
C ALA A 60 16.05 -22.84 -15.98
N SER A 61 15.92 -21.61 -16.44
CA SER A 61 16.49 -20.45 -15.76
C SER A 61 15.46 -19.33 -15.71
N HIS A 62 15.54 -18.50 -14.67
CA HIS A 62 14.65 -17.35 -14.51
C HIS A 62 14.72 -16.44 -15.73
N GLY A 63 15.94 -16.07 -16.16
CA GLY A 63 16.15 -15.23 -17.33
C GLY A 63 15.57 -15.80 -18.63
N ARG A 64 15.62 -17.12 -18.84
CA ARG A 64 14.99 -17.76 -20.00
C ARG A 64 13.46 -17.64 -19.95
N ASN A 65 12.85 -17.89 -18.80
CA ASN A 65 11.39 -17.79 -18.65
C ASN A 65 10.91 -16.34 -18.85
N VAL A 66 11.63 -15.36 -18.30
CA VAL A 66 11.34 -13.93 -18.51
C VAL A 66 11.46 -13.56 -19.99
N ALA A 67 12.51 -14.01 -20.68
CA ALA A 67 12.68 -13.80 -22.11
C ALA A 67 11.58 -14.47 -22.97
N GLN A 68 10.86 -15.46 -22.42
CA GLN A 68 9.73 -16.14 -23.03
C GLN A 68 8.37 -15.58 -22.58
N GLY A 69 8.34 -14.43 -21.90
CA GLY A 69 7.12 -13.71 -21.54
C GLY A 69 6.64 -13.90 -20.10
N MET A 70 7.41 -14.56 -19.23
CA MET A 70 7.10 -14.58 -17.79
C MET A 70 7.31 -13.19 -17.19
N THR A 71 6.38 -12.73 -16.37
CA THR A 71 6.53 -11.51 -15.59
C THR A 71 7.68 -11.65 -14.59
N ASP A 72 8.61 -10.69 -14.59
CA ASP A 72 9.77 -10.71 -13.69
C ASP A 72 9.41 -10.28 -12.26
N LEU A 73 8.75 -11.16 -11.52
CA LEU A 73 8.37 -10.93 -10.12
C LEU A 73 9.55 -10.97 -9.12
N VAL A 74 10.79 -11.19 -9.60
CA VAL A 74 12.01 -11.00 -8.80
C VAL A 74 12.32 -9.52 -8.66
N ASN A 75 11.99 -8.72 -9.68
CA ASN A 75 12.07 -7.28 -9.59
C ASN A 75 10.96 -6.75 -8.67
N PRO A 76 11.30 -6.10 -7.53
CA PRO A 76 10.31 -5.68 -6.54
C PRO A 76 9.35 -4.62 -7.10
N ALA A 77 9.79 -3.76 -8.03
CA ALA A 77 8.92 -2.76 -8.63
C ALA A 77 7.90 -3.40 -9.58
N VAL A 78 8.33 -4.36 -10.41
CA VAL A 78 7.43 -5.13 -11.29
C VAL A 78 6.41 -5.89 -10.45
N LYS A 79 6.87 -6.58 -9.40
CA LYS A 79 6.00 -7.31 -8.48
C LYS A 79 4.98 -6.39 -7.80
N ALA A 80 5.41 -5.21 -7.33
CA ALA A 80 4.52 -4.22 -6.74
C ALA A 80 3.41 -3.82 -7.71
N GLN A 81 3.75 -3.49 -8.96
CA GLN A 81 2.79 -3.04 -9.96
C GLN A 81 1.72 -4.11 -10.25
N VAL A 82 2.11 -5.38 -10.38
CA VAL A 82 1.18 -6.51 -10.54
C VAL A 82 0.22 -6.61 -9.36
N CYS A 83 0.72 -6.51 -8.12
CA CYS A 83 -0.15 -6.55 -6.96
C CYS A 83 -1.09 -5.34 -6.91
N LEU A 84 -0.60 -4.13 -7.26
CA LEU A 84 -1.34 -2.87 -7.22
C LEU A 84 -2.48 -2.81 -8.26
N ASP A 85 -2.42 -3.60 -9.33
CA ASP A 85 -3.52 -3.71 -10.31
C ASP A 85 -4.84 -4.10 -9.65
N CYS A 86 -4.77 -4.91 -8.59
CA CYS A 86 -5.95 -5.32 -7.81
C CYS A 86 -5.96 -4.73 -6.39
N HIS A 87 -4.79 -4.62 -5.75
CA HIS A 87 -4.63 -4.20 -4.36
C HIS A 87 -4.42 -2.68 -4.19
N PHE A 88 -4.78 -1.90 -5.19
CA PHE A 88 -4.98 -0.47 -5.05
C PHE A 88 -6.02 0.00 -6.08
N SER A 89 -5.67 -0.16 -7.35
CA SER A 89 -6.48 -0.02 -8.56
C SER A 89 -5.54 -0.07 -9.76
N GLY A 90 -5.97 -0.66 -10.86
CA GLY A 90 -5.25 -0.74 -12.13
C GLY A 90 -5.84 0.13 -13.23
N ASP A 91 -5.04 0.43 -14.25
CA ASP A 91 -5.49 1.24 -15.38
C ASP A 91 -6.35 0.45 -16.40
N ALA A 92 -6.26 -0.88 -16.36
CA ALA A 92 -7.01 -1.76 -17.23
C ALA A 92 -8.50 -1.84 -16.87
N ARG A 93 -9.27 -2.41 -17.81
CA ARG A 93 -10.72 -2.59 -17.69
C ARG A 93 -11.06 -3.44 -16.45
N GLY A 94 -11.95 -2.93 -15.61
CA GLY A 94 -12.42 -3.62 -14.41
C GLY A 94 -11.43 -3.64 -13.24
N GLN A 95 -10.35 -2.85 -13.30
CA GLN A 95 -9.36 -2.73 -12.24
C GLN A 95 -9.43 -1.42 -11.46
N PHE A 96 -10.16 -0.41 -11.96
CA PHE A 96 -10.35 0.84 -11.22
C PHE A 96 -11.49 0.71 -10.22
N ILE A 97 -11.18 0.83 -8.93
CA ILE A 97 -12.16 0.72 -7.86
C ILE A 97 -12.62 2.12 -7.48
N ALA A 98 -13.62 2.62 -8.21
CA ALA A 98 -14.25 3.90 -7.95
C ALA A 98 -14.99 3.91 -6.60
N HIS A 99 -15.19 5.10 -6.02
CA HIS A 99 -15.90 5.27 -4.75
C HIS A 99 -17.30 4.61 -4.75
N ARG A 100 -18.03 4.65 -5.87
CA ARG A 100 -19.34 3.98 -5.99
C ARG A 100 -19.27 2.45 -5.79
N ILE A 101 -18.17 1.81 -6.17
CA ILE A 101 -17.95 0.37 -5.98
C ILE A 101 -17.71 0.08 -4.49
N MET A 102 -16.92 0.93 -3.82
CA MET A 102 -16.72 0.86 -2.37
C MET A 102 -18.03 1.10 -1.60
N ALA A 103 -18.82 2.11 -1.99
CA ALA A 103 -20.12 2.42 -1.41
C ALA A 103 -21.13 1.28 -1.54
N ALA A 104 -21.03 0.46 -2.61
CA ALA A 104 -21.84 -0.74 -2.79
C ALA A 104 -21.41 -1.93 -1.88
N GLY A 105 -20.32 -1.79 -1.14
CA GLY A 105 -19.85 -2.74 -0.14
C GLY A 105 -18.56 -3.49 -0.51
N HIS A 106 -17.89 -3.11 -1.60
CA HIS A 106 -16.53 -3.59 -1.87
C HIS A 106 -15.61 -3.18 -0.71
N PRO A 107 -14.78 -4.09 -0.17
CA PRO A 107 -13.86 -3.71 0.90
C PRO A 107 -12.93 -2.60 0.44
N ARG A 108 -12.55 -1.71 1.36
CA ARG A 108 -11.38 -0.87 1.10
C ARG A 108 -10.17 -1.76 0.91
N ILE A 109 -9.27 -1.28 0.08
CA ILE A 109 -8.10 -2.03 -0.33
C ILE A 109 -6.90 -1.38 0.34
N SER A 110 -6.19 -2.16 1.13
CA SER A 110 -4.92 -1.75 1.72
C SER A 110 -3.79 -2.48 1.02
N PHE A 111 -2.64 -1.83 0.89
CA PHE A 111 -1.48 -2.37 0.18
C PHE A 111 -0.27 -2.54 1.08
N GLU A 112 0.25 -3.77 1.14
CA GLU A 112 1.51 -4.07 1.81
C GLU A 112 2.25 -5.20 1.06
N LEU A 113 3.24 -4.83 0.24
CA LEU A 113 3.86 -5.74 -0.74
C LEU A 113 4.56 -6.93 -0.08
N ASP A 114 5.26 -6.70 1.02
CA ASP A 114 6.00 -7.76 1.73
C ASP A 114 5.04 -8.76 2.40
N LEU A 115 3.99 -8.24 3.06
CA LEU A 115 2.95 -9.06 3.66
C LEU A 115 2.28 -9.96 2.61
N PHE A 116 1.83 -9.39 1.48
CA PHE A 116 1.19 -10.17 0.43
C PHE A 116 2.15 -11.12 -0.30
N THR A 117 3.43 -10.74 -0.45
CA THR A 117 4.47 -11.64 -0.95
C THR A 117 4.61 -12.86 -0.05
N THR A 118 4.60 -12.66 1.27
CA THR A 118 4.69 -13.74 2.25
C THR A 118 3.44 -14.63 2.23
N LEU A 119 2.24 -14.03 2.22
CA LEU A 119 0.97 -14.76 2.23
C LEU A 119 0.73 -15.60 0.96
N GLN A 120 1.30 -15.18 -0.18
CA GLN A 120 1.18 -15.88 -1.46
C GLN A 120 2.36 -16.82 -1.76
N SER A 121 3.29 -16.99 -0.82
CA SER A 121 4.44 -17.86 -1.04
C SER A 121 4.02 -19.32 -1.21
N HIS A 122 4.50 -19.94 -2.29
CA HIS A 122 4.27 -21.34 -2.67
C HIS A 122 5.59 -22.00 -3.13
N HIS A 123 6.71 -21.46 -2.68
CA HIS A 123 8.06 -21.92 -2.99
C HIS A 123 8.95 -21.79 -1.75
N ASP A 124 10.03 -22.57 -1.74
CA ASP A 124 11.08 -22.45 -0.75
C ASP A 124 12.21 -21.55 -1.28
N GLU A 125 12.67 -20.60 -0.46
CA GLU A 125 13.84 -19.79 -0.77
C GLU A 125 15.12 -20.48 -0.30
N ASP A 126 15.42 -21.62 -0.93
CA ASP A 126 16.61 -22.44 -0.69
C ASP A 126 17.84 -21.95 -1.49
N ALA A 127 18.91 -22.75 -1.51
CA ALA A 127 20.14 -22.42 -2.22
C ALA A 127 19.93 -22.34 -3.75
N ASP A 128 19.10 -23.20 -4.33
CA ASP A 128 18.79 -23.19 -5.76
C ASP A 128 17.97 -21.95 -6.13
N TYR A 129 16.97 -21.59 -5.32
CA TYR A 129 16.23 -20.33 -5.47
C TYR A 129 17.19 -19.13 -5.50
N ALA A 130 18.05 -19.03 -4.50
CA ALA A 130 18.98 -17.92 -4.37
C ALA A 130 19.96 -17.87 -5.56
N GLN A 131 20.44 -19.02 -6.03
CA GLN A 131 21.32 -19.10 -7.20
C GLN A 131 20.61 -18.66 -8.48
N ARG A 132 19.37 -19.12 -8.72
CA ARG A 132 18.60 -18.79 -9.93
C ARG A 132 18.10 -17.35 -9.99
N LYS A 133 17.86 -16.74 -8.83
CA LYS A 133 17.20 -15.43 -8.71
C LYS A 133 18.09 -14.31 -8.15
N GLY A 134 19.37 -14.60 -7.89
CA GLY A 134 20.34 -13.61 -7.42
C GLY A 134 20.22 -13.27 -5.93
N GLY A 135 19.60 -14.13 -5.13
CA GLY A 135 19.47 -13.99 -3.68
C GLY A 135 18.08 -14.37 -3.16
N LYS A 136 17.96 -14.37 -1.83
CA LYS A 136 16.68 -14.48 -1.12
C LYS A 136 15.94 -13.14 -1.14
N THR A 137 14.62 -13.17 -0.95
CA THR A 137 13.82 -11.95 -0.88
C THR A 137 14.22 -11.13 0.34
N ASN A 138 14.43 -9.82 0.12
CA ASN A 138 14.65 -8.90 1.22
C ASN A 138 13.31 -8.23 1.62
N ALA A 139 12.73 -8.61 2.76
CA ALA A 139 11.43 -8.14 3.21
C ALA A 139 11.33 -6.62 3.34
N MET A 140 12.38 -6.01 3.92
CA MET A 140 12.48 -4.55 4.05
C MET A 140 12.57 -3.86 2.68
N ARG A 141 13.31 -4.43 1.72
CA ARG A 141 13.34 -3.95 0.33
C ARG A 141 11.96 -4.04 -0.32
N MET A 142 11.26 -5.17 -0.17
CA MET A 142 9.91 -5.38 -0.69
C MET A 142 8.93 -4.36 -0.10
N TRP A 143 8.95 -4.19 1.22
CA TRP A 143 8.14 -3.17 1.90
C TRP A 143 8.41 -1.78 1.34
N ALA A 144 9.68 -1.34 1.32
CA ALA A 144 10.04 0.03 0.95
C ALA A 144 9.73 0.35 -0.52
N VAL A 145 10.02 -0.58 -1.44
CA VAL A 145 9.65 -0.45 -2.85
C VAL A 145 8.12 -0.46 -3.00
N GLY A 146 7.41 -1.32 -2.27
CA GLY A 146 5.95 -1.34 -2.26
C GLY A 146 5.33 0.01 -1.90
N GLN A 147 5.82 0.67 -0.83
CA GLN A 147 5.33 2.00 -0.45
C GLN A 147 5.57 3.04 -1.57
N ALA A 148 6.74 2.99 -2.23
CA ALA A 148 7.06 3.88 -3.33
C ALA A 148 6.18 3.67 -4.56
N GLU A 149 5.96 2.42 -4.95
CA GLU A 149 5.12 2.05 -6.10
C GLU A 149 3.64 2.33 -5.84
N ALA A 150 3.15 2.19 -4.61
CA ALA A 150 1.79 2.58 -4.23
C ALA A 150 1.57 4.09 -4.37
N VAL A 151 2.51 4.92 -3.89
CA VAL A 151 2.46 6.37 -4.10
C VAL A 151 2.46 6.73 -5.58
N LYS A 152 3.31 6.08 -6.38
CA LYS A 152 3.34 6.29 -7.84
C LYS A 152 1.99 5.97 -8.46
N ARG A 153 1.45 4.76 -8.22
CA ARG A 153 0.17 4.31 -8.76
C ARG A 153 -0.96 5.27 -8.39
N SER A 154 -1.03 5.64 -7.13
CA SER A 154 -2.02 6.57 -6.59
C SER A 154 -2.02 7.90 -7.34
N LEU A 155 -0.84 8.52 -7.51
CA LEU A 155 -0.68 9.80 -8.20
C LEU A 155 -0.89 9.71 -9.72
N GLU A 156 -0.53 8.59 -10.34
CA GLU A 156 -0.78 8.32 -11.76
C GLU A 156 -2.28 8.28 -12.04
N LEU A 157 -3.01 7.45 -11.30
CA LEU A 157 -4.45 7.32 -11.43
C LEU A 157 -5.15 8.65 -11.11
N PHE A 158 -4.75 9.31 -10.02
CA PHE A 158 -5.26 10.62 -9.66
C PHE A 158 -5.05 11.62 -10.80
N SER A 159 -3.97 11.53 -11.57
CA SER A 159 -3.66 12.49 -12.64
C SER A 159 -4.47 12.27 -13.93
N GLN A 160 -5.13 11.11 -14.09
CA GLN A 160 -5.89 10.80 -15.30
C GLN A 160 -7.24 11.55 -15.33
N PRO A 161 -7.57 12.31 -16.38
CA PRO A 161 -8.86 12.99 -16.47
C PRO A 161 -10.07 12.04 -16.41
N SER A 162 -9.95 10.84 -17.01
CA SER A 162 -11.01 9.82 -17.03
C SER A 162 -11.31 9.19 -15.67
N ARG A 163 -10.46 9.43 -14.67
CA ARG A 163 -10.60 8.91 -13.29
C ARG A 163 -10.71 10.03 -12.26
N ALA A 164 -10.66 11.28 -12.71
CA ALA A 164 -10.63 12.43 -11.83
C ALA A 164 -12.00 12.75 -11.23
N VAL A 165 -13.07 12.38 -11.94
CA VAL A 165 -14.45 12.75 -11.62
C VAL A 165 -15.39 11.57 -11.86
N ASP A 166 -16.44 11.49 -11.05
CA ASP A 166 -17.61 10.66 -11.28
C ASP A 166 -18.84 11.58 -11.35
N GLY A 167 -19.29 11.87 -12.57
CA GLY A 167 -20.30 12.90 -12.83
C GLY A 167 -19.79 14.31 -12.51
N ILE A 168 -20.47 15.02 -11.61
CA ILE A 168 -20.11 16.39 -11.18
C ILE A 168 -19.14 16.42 -10.00
N PHE A 169 -18.86 15.28 -9.38
CA PHE A 169 -18.04 15.18 -8.18
C PHE A 169 -16.62 14.72 -8.53
N PRO A 170 -15.59 15.13 -7.75
CA PRO A 170 -14.30 14.46 -7.82
C PRO A 170 -14.45 13.00 -7.43
N GLU A 171 -13.59 12.16 -7.97
CA GLU A 171 -13.55 10.75 -7.60
C GLU A 171 -13.03 10.59 -6.16
N PHE A 172 -13.93 10.20 -5.26
CA PHE A 172 -13.65 10.17 -3.82
C PHE A 172 -12.71 9.03 -3.39
N THR A 173 -12.41 8.05 -4.26
CA THR A 173 -11.50 6.94 -3.91
C THR A 173 -10.09 7.40 -3.48
N PHE A 174 -9.68 8.59 -3.89
CA PHE A 174 -8.35 9.14 -3.57
C PHE A 174 -8.29 9.83 -2.20
N TYR A 175 -9.41 9.95 -1.49
CA TYR A 175 -9.53 10.73 -0.26
C TYR A 175 -9.86 9.85 0.94
N ASP A 176 -9.47 10.29 2.14
CA ASP A 176 -9.73 9.55 3.38
C ASP A 176 -11.22 9.48 3.65
N CYS A 177 -11.74 8.26 3.60
CA CYS A 177 -13.16 8.01 3.81
C CYS A 177 -13.63 8.49 5.18
N HIS A 178 -12.79 8.44 6.23
CA HIS A 178 -13.20 8.76 7.61
C HIS A 178 -13.26 10.26 7.88
N SER A 179 -12.58 11.07 7.07
CA SER A 179 -12.76 12.51 7.08
C SER A 179 -14.21 12.91 6.78
N CYS A 180 -14.87 12.16 5.88
CA CYS A 180 -16.24 12.39 5.42
C CYS A 180 -17.27 11.49 6.14
N HIS A 181 -16.97 10.20 6.29
CA HIS A 181 -17.80 9.18 6.94
C HIS A 181 -17.48 9.05 8.43
N ARG A 182 -17.58 10.17 9.15
CA ARG A 182 -17.53 10.20 10.61
C ARG A 182 -18.88 10.62 11.17
N ARG A 183 -19.10 10.34 12.45
CA ARG A 183 -20.30 10.81 13.14
C ARG A 183 -20.24 12.34 13.29
N ILE A 184 -21.31 13.00 12.88
CA ILE A 184 -21.47 14.46 12.96
C ILE A 184 -22.46 14.75 14.07
N TYR A 185 -22.09 15.62 15.01
CA TYR A 185 -22.97 16.07 16.08
C TYR A 185 -22.77 17.57 16.31
N ASP A 186 -23.86 18.28 16.55
CA ASP A 186 -23.83 19.65 17.04
C ASP A 186 -23.63 19.61 18.57
N GLY A 187 -22.68 20.38 19.09
CA GLY A 187 -22.38 20.41 20.52
C GLY A 187 -21.93 21.79 20.94
N GLU A 188 -22.03 22.06 22.24
CA GLU A 188 -21.69 23.38 22.78
C GLU A 188 -20.19 23.67 22.63
N ALA A 189 -19.88 24.90 22.21
CA ALA A 189 -18.55 25.53 22.25
C ALA A 189 -17.36 24.66 21.77
N GLY A 190 -17.40 24.12 20.55
CA GLY A 190 -16.23 23.52 19.90
C GLY A 190 -15.79 22.15 20.43
N ALA A 191 -16.52 21.57 21.40
CA ALA A 191 -16.23 20.27 21.99
C ALA A 191 -16.30 19.08 20.99
N ASN A 192 -16.81 19.31 19.78
CA ASN A 192 -17.01 18.28 18.75
C ASN A 192 -16.04 18.36 17.56
N VAL A 193 -15.05 19.27 17.57
CA VAL A 193 -14.04 19.32 16.50
C VAL A 193 -12.99 18.23 16.73
N THR A 194 -13.19 17.08 16.09
CA THR A 194 -12.26 15.93 16.17
C THR A 194 -11.14 15.97 15.14
N ALA A 195 -11.13 16.96 14.24
CA ALA A 195 -10.07 17.11 13.24
C ALA A 195 -8.75 17.50 13.92
N VAL A 196 -7.69 16.72 13.68
CA VAL A 196 -6.35 16.99 14.20
C VAL A 196 -5.48 17.54 13.06
N PRO A 197 -4.83 18.70 13.23
CA PRO A 197 -3.93 19.25 12.21
C PRO A 197 -2.79 18.27 11.86
N ASN A 198 -2.55 18.08 10.57
CA ASN A 198 -1.45 17.24 10.08
C ASN A 198 -0.33 18.14 9.54
N PRO A 199 0.88 18.13 10.13
CA PRO A 199 1.99 18.98 9.67
C PRO A 199 2.53 18.61 8.28
N GLY A 200 2.17 17.44 7.76
CA GLY A 200 2.45 16.99 6.39
C GLY A 200 1.42 17.47 5.36
N ARG A 201 0.24 17.92 5.79
CA ARG A 201 -0.87 18.33 4.92
C ARG A 201 -1.26 19.79 5.19
N PRO A 202 -0.59 20.76 4.55
CA PRO A 202 -0.97 22.17 4.65
C PRO A 202 -2.29 22.42 3.89
N LEU A 203 -3.41 22.07 4.54
CA LEU A 203 -4.78 22.17 4.03
C LEU A 203 -5.64 22.99 4.99
N ASP A 204 -6.63 23.70 4.44
CA ASP A 204 -7.64 24.39 5.24
C ASP A 204 -8.65 23.40 5.83
N LEU A 205 -9.20 23.74 7.01
CA LEU A 205 -10.26 22.96 7.63
C LEU A 205 -11.46 22.84 6.67
N GLY A 206 -11.99 21.63 6.55
CA GLY A 206 -13.09 21.31 5.63
C GLY A 206 -12.63 20.76 4.27
N THR A 207 -11.33 20.83 3.95
CA THR A 207 -10.79 20.17 2.76
C THR A 207 -10.68 18.65 2.98
N PRO A 208 -11.30 17.80 2.13
CA PRO A 208 -11.10 16.36 2.21
C PRO A 208 -9.61 16.01 2.00
N PRO A 209 -8.95 15.38 2.98
CA PRO A 209 -7.56 15.00 2.84
C PRO A 209 -7.41 13.82 1.88
N TYR A 210 -6.36 13.86 1.08
CA TYR A 210 -5.92 12.75 0.23
C TYR A 210 -5.44 11.56 1.08
N ASN A 211 -5.68 10.34 0.61
CA ASN A 211 -5.11 9.11 1.18
C ASN A 211 -3.60 9.06 0.95
N ASP A 212 -2.83 9.55 1.92
CA ASP A 212 -1.38 9.70 1.84
C ASP A 212 -0.62 8.73 2.75
N GLU A 213 -1.25 7.66 3.24
CA GLU A 213 -0.67 6.71 4.19
C GLU A 213 0.64 6.12 3.67
N ASN A 214 0.71 5.77 2.39
CA ASN A 214 1.95 5.30 1.74
C ASN A 214 2.97 6.44 1.58
N MET A 215 2.55 7.71 1.46
CA MET A 215 3.48 8.85 1.45
C MET A 215 4.14 9.01 2.82
N ILE A 216 3.39 8.84 3.91
CA ILE A 216 3.92 8.90 5.28
C ILE A 216 4.92 7.76 5.50
N MET A 217 4.60 6.54 5.09
CA MET A 217 5.50 5.38 5.20
C MET A 217 6.76 5.54 4.35
N LEU A 218 6.60 5.99 3.10
CA LEU A 218 7.70 6.25 2.19
C LEU A 218 8.67 7.31 2.73
N LEU A 219 8.13 8.39 3.33
CA LEU A 219 8.96 9.40 3.98
C LEU A 219 9.74 8.82 5.17
N ALA A 220 9.11 7.95 5.98
CA ALA A 220 9.80 7.31 7.10
C ALA A 220 10.96 6.42 6.63
N ALA A 221 10.77 5.65 5.54
CA ALA A 221 11.82 4.85 4.92
C ALA A 221 12.95 5.73 4.35
N ALA A 222 12.58 6.77 3.60
CA ALA A 222 13.51 7.68 2.95
C ALA A 222 14.40 8.40 3.95
N LYS A 223 13.88 8.81 5.12
CA LYS A 223 14.69 9.46 6.16
C LYS A 223 15.85 8.61 6.66
N VAL A 224 15.74 7.29 6.60
CA VAL A 224 16.79 6.36 7.06
C VAL A 224 17.75 5.98 5.93
N VAL A 225 17.22 5.70 4.75
CA VAL A 225 17.99 5.07 3.65
C VAL A 225 18.42 6.06 2.57
N ALA A 226 17.68 7.16 2.42
CA ALA A 226 17.90 8.19 1.43
C ALA A 226 17.67 9.61 1.99
N PRO A 227 18.37 10.00 3.08
CA PRO A 227 18.08 11.26 3.78
C PRO A 227 18.23 12.50 2.89
N ASP A 228 19.14 12.45 1.91
CA ASP A 228 19.32 13.48 0.89
C ASP A 228 18.09 13.66 -0.02
N ALA A 229 17.37 12.56 -0.31
CA ALA A 229 16.14 12.60 -1.10
C ALA A 229 14.88 12.84 -0.25
N ALA A 230 14.91 12.50 1.04
CA ALA A 230 13.77 12.58 1.95
C ALA A 230 13.22 14.01 2.08
N ALA A 231 14.09 15.02 2.15
CA ALA A 231 13.68 16.42 2.24
C ALA A 231 12.93 16.88 0.99
N THR A 232 13.42 16.49 -0.20
CA THR A 232 12.78 16.79 -1.48
C THR A 232 11.42 16.11 -1.59
N PHE A 233 11.33 14.85 -1.17
CA PHE A 233 10.06 14.12 -1.15
C PHE A 233 9.03 14.77 -0.21
N ASP A 234 9.41 15.12 1.03
CA ASP A 234 8.52 15.79 1.98
C ASP A 234 8.03 17.15 1.47
N ALA A 235 8.93 17.93 0.87
CA ALA A 235 8.58 19.23 0.29
C ALA A 235 7.57 19.08 -0.86
N ARG A 236 7.77 18.10 -1.76
CA ARG A 236 6.85 17.81 -2.86
C ARG A 236 5.52 17.25 -2.39
N ALA A 237 5.50 16.42 -1.33
CA ALA A 237 4.27 15.93 -0.72
C ALA A 237 3.43 17.09 -0.15
N LYS A 238 4.06 18.00 0.61
CA LYS A 238 3.40 19.21 1.11
C LYS A 238 2.91 20.13 -0.01
N ALA A 239 3.69 20.26 -1.09
CA ALA A 239 3.30 21.06 -2.25
C ALA A 239 2.09 20.45 -2.98
N PHE A 240 2.03 19.12 -3.10
CA PHE A 240 0.87 18.41 -3.65
C PHE A 240 -0.40 18.67 -2.85
N HIS A 241 -0.35 18.54 -1.53
CA HIS A 241 -1.50 18.89 -0.68
C HIS A 241 -1.89 20.36 -0.82
N ARG A 242 -0.93 21.30 -0.76
CA ARG A 242 -1.23 22.73 -0.94
C ARG A 242 -1.90 23.03 -2.28
N ALA A 243 -1.46 22.37 -3.35
CA ALA A 243 -2.00 22.58 -4.69
C ALA A 243 -3.47 22.17 -4.82
N MET A 244 -3.97 21.28 -3.94
CA MET A 244 -5.40 20.91 -3.88
C MET A 244 -6.31 22.09 -3.59
N LEU A 245 -5.79 23.14 -2.93
CA LEU A 245 -6.53 24.38 -2.66
C LEU A 245 -6.54 25.34 -3.86
N ALA A 246 -5.65 25.15 -4.84
CA ALA A 246 -5.52 26.04 -6.00
C ALA A 246 -6.38 25.59 -7.18
N GLY A 247 -6.33 24.29 -7.51
CA GLY A 247 -7.02 23.80 -8.68
C GLY A 247 -6.48 22.47 -9.19
N ARG A 248 -7.23 21.87 -10.12
CA ARG A 248 -6.91 20.54 -10.66
C ARG A 248 -5.60 20.55 -11.44
N ALA A 249 -5.34 21.56 -12.26
CA ALA A 249 -4.16 21.63 -13.11
C ALA A 249 -2.88 21.73 -12.26
N GLU A 250 -2.89 22.60 -11.26
CA GLU A 250 -1.82 22.80 -10.29
C GLU A 250 -1.58 21.52 -9.48
N THR A 251 -2.65 20.87 -9.04
CA THR A 251 -2.56 19.61 -8.27
C THR A 251 -1.96 18.49 -9.12
N VAL A 252 -2.34 18.36 -10.39
CA VAL A 252 -1.76 17.36 -11.31
C VAL A 252 -0.28 17.63 -11.56
N ALA A 253 0.13 18.89 -11.75
CA ALA A 253 1.53 19.24 -11.90
C ALA A 253 2.34 18.87 -10.64
N ALA A 254 1.80 19.16 -9.45
CA ALA A 254 2.43 18.77 -8.19
C ALA A 254 2.45 17.25 -7.98
N ALA A 255 1.40 16.53 -8.40
CA ALA A 255 1.32 15.07 -8.37
C ALA A 255 2.42 14.44 -9.24
N GLN A 256 2.65 14.97 -10.44
CA GLN A 256 3.71 14.51 -11.33
C GLN A 256 5.09 14.70 -10.71
N ALA A 257 5.35 15.85 -10.08
CA ALA A 257 6.62 16.11 -9.39
C ALA A 257 6.83 15.16 -8.20
N LEU A 258 5.79 14.94 -7.38
CA LEU A 258 5.85 14.00 -6.26
C LEU A 258 6.07 12.56 -6.74
N ARG A 259 5.39 12.15 -7.82
CA ARG A 259 5.57 10.83 -8.45
C ARG A 259 7.01 10.59 -8.88
N GLN A 260 7.66 11.59 -9.49
CA GLN A 260 9.08 11.48 -9.87
C GLN A 260 9.99 11.24 -8.65
N SER A 261 9.68 11.83 -7.49
CA SER A 261 10.42 11.57 -6.26
C SER A 261 10.15 10.17 -5.71
N ALA A 262 8.91 9.68 -5.79
CA ALA A 262 8.59 8.31 -5.42
C ALA A 262 9.31 7.29 -6.33
N ASP A 263 9.40 7.57 -7.63
CA ASP A 263 10.13 6.75 -8.61
C ASP A 263 11.64 6.69 -8.35
N ALA A 264 12.25 7.84 -8.05
CA ALA A 264 13.65 7.90 -7.65
C ALA A 264 13.91 7.12 -6.35
N LEU A 265 13.01 7.22 -5.36
CA LEU A 265 13.11 6.45 -4.12
C LEU A 265 12.93 4.95 -4.36
N SER A 266 11.96 4.54 -5.19
CA SER A 266 11.75 3.14 -5.57
C SER A 266 13.02 2.53 -6.17
N SER A 267 13.60 3.19 -7.17
CA SER A 267 14.84 2.77 -7.81
C SER A 267 16.01 2.65 -6.82
N ARG A 268 16.13 3.62 -5.90
CA ARG A 268 17.17 3.60 -4.86
C ARG A 268 16.97 2.49 -3.85
N PHE A 269 15.74 2.22 -3.44
CA PHE A 269 15.45 1.12 -2.51
C PHE A 269 15.68 -0.24 -3.17
N ALA A 270 15.29 -0.41 -4.43
CA ALA A 270 15.56 -1.64 -5.18
C ALA A 270 17.06 -1.98 -5.24
N ALA A 271 17.92 -0.97 -5.35
CA ALA A 271 19.38 -1.11 -5.36
C ALA A 271 20.01 -1.21 -3.95
N THR A 272 19.28 -0.89 -2.88
CA THR A 272 19.82 -0.89 -1.51
C THR A 272 19.86 -2.30 -0.93
N SER A 273 20.97 -2.63 -0.27
CA SER A 273 21.07 -3.79 0.64
C SER A 273 20.62 -3.39 2.04
N PHE A 274 19.37 -3.69 2.39
CA PHE A 274 18.81 -3.35 3.68
C PHE A 274 19.39 -4.20 4.81
N THR A 275 19.75 -3.56 5.92
CA THR A 275 20.33 -4.21 7.10
C THR A 275 19.33 -4.31 8.27
N ARG A 276 19.68 -5.15 9.26
CA ARG A 276 18.97 -5.25 10.54
C ARG A 276 18.84 -3.89 11.23
N ASP A 277 19.93 -3.13 11.32
CA ASP A 277 19.94 -1.80 11.95
C ASP A 277 19.06 -0.79 11.20
N GLN A 278 19.09 -0.81 9.86
CA GLN A 278 18.22 0.05 9.06
C GLN A 278 16.73 -0.29 9.28
N THR A 279 16.40 -1.56 9.42
CA THR A 279 15.01 -1.99 9.66
C THR A 279 14.50 -1.47 11.01
N PHE A 280 15.30 -1.58 12.09
CA PHE A 280 14.97 -0.97 13.38
C PHE A 280 14.87 0.56 13.29
N ALA A 281 15.81 1.22 12.61
CA ALA A 281 15.80 2.66 12.44
C ALA A 281 14.56 3.17 11.68
N ILE A 282 14.02 2.38 10.75
CA ILE A 282 12.78 2.71 10.04
C ILE A 282 11.57 2.59 10.95
N MET A 283 11.46 1.52 11.75
CA MET A 283 10.40 1.41 12.76
C MET A 283 10.46 2.57 13.78
N ASP A 284 11.66 2.95 14.21
CA ASP A 284 11.89 4.14 15.04
C ASP A 284 11.46 5.42 14.33
N SER A 285 11.75 5.56 13.03
CA SER A 285 11.32 6.71 12.23
C SER A 285 9.80 6.77 12.10
N ILE A 286 9.11 5.64 11.92
CA ILE A 286 7.63 5.56 11.84
C ILE A 286 6.99 6.11 13.12
N ALA A 287 7.52 5.76 14.29
CA ALA A 287 7.00 6.24 15.58
C ALA A 287 7.61 7.56 16.08
N SER A 288 8.54 8.16 15.35
CA SER A 288 9.17 9.45 15.71
C SER A 288 8.15 10.59 15.77
N ASP A 289 8.43 11.67 16.52
CA ASP A 289 7.55 12.84 16.56
C ASP A 289 7.34 13.46 15.15
N ALA A 290 8.36 13.43 14.31
CA ALA A 290 8.32 13.99 12.96
C ALA A 290 7.40 13.24 11.98
N ILE A 291 7.13 11.96 12.22
CA ILE A 291 6.23 11.12 11.41
C ILE A 291 4.93 10.84 12.17
N GLY A 292 5.02 10.45 13.43
CA GLY A 292 3.89 10.13 14.31
C GLY A 292 2.87 11.26 14.44
N ALA A 293 3.30 12.53 14.39
CA ALA A 293 2.39 13.67 14.37
C ALA A 293 1.45 13.70 13.14
N ARG A 294 1.79 12.96 12.07
CA ARG A 294 1.02 12.86 10.82
C ARG A 294 -0.03 11.74 10.85
N PHE A 295 -0.06 10.88 11.86
CA PHE A 295 -1.14 9.90 12.04
C PHE A 295 -2.36 10.58 12.64
N THR A 296 -3.03 11.41 11.84
CA THR A 296 -4.21 12.22 12.20
C THR A 296 -5.53 11.56 11.84
N ASP A 297 -5.48 10.61 10.92
CA ASP A 297 -6.59 9.87 10.34
C ASP A 297 -6.35 8.37 10.48
N TYR A 298 -7.41 7.62 10.21
CA TYR A 298 -7.45 6.19 10.40
C TYR A 298 -6.51 5.44 9.45
N GLU A 299 -6.48 5.82 8.16
CA GLU A 299 -5.71 5.10 7.14
C GLU A 299 -4.20 5.20 7.40
N GLY A 300 -3.69 6.41 7.70
CA GLY A 300 -2.28 6.58 8.09
C GLY A 300 -1.91 5.77 9.33
N ALA A 301 -2.83 5.66 10.30
CA ALA A 301 -2.62 4.86 11.51
C ALA A 301 -2.60 3.36 11.23
N VAL A 302 -3.57 2.84 10.48
CA VAL A 302 -3.64 1.42 10.08
C VAL A 302 -2.38 1.02 9.33
N GLN A 303 -1.99 1.80 8.32
CA GLN A 303 -0.78 1.53 7.55
C GLN A 303 0.47 1.50 8.42
N SER A 304 0.58 2.40 9.40
CA SER A 304 1.77 2.45 10.27
C SER A 304 1.90 1.24 11.21
N VAL A 305 0.81 0.71 11.76
CA VAL A 305 0.87 -0.49 12.60
C VAL A 305 1.09 -1.75 11.76
N MET A 306 0.47 -1.84 10.57
CA MET A 306 0.74 -2.92 9.61
C MET A 306 2.20 -2.91 9.16
N ALA A 307 2.76 -1.73 8.89
CA ALA A 307 4.18 -1.59 8.54
C ALA A 307 5.09 -2.10 9.67
N VAL A 308 4.86 -1.70 10.92
CA VAL A 308 5.67 -2.16 12.06
C VAL A 308 5.59 -3.69 12.24
N ASP A 309 4.40 -4.28 12.13
CA ASP A 309 4.22 -5.74 12.23
C ASP A 309 4.87 -6.48 11.05
N THR A 310 4.71 -5.96 9.83
CA THR A 310 5.30 -6.52 8.61
C THR A 310 6.83 -6.47 8.67
N LEU A 311 7.41 -5.34 9.09
CA LEU A 311 8.86 -5.20 9.23
C LEU A 311 9.42 -6.15 10.29
N LEU A 312 8.75 -6.29 11.44
CA LEU A 312 9.16 -7.26 12.46
C LEU A 312 9.05 -8.70 11.94
N GLY A 313 7.96 -9.04 11.25
CA GLY A 313 7.76 -10.34 10.62
C GLY A 313 8.84 -10.65 9.59
N GLY A 314 9.19 -9.68 8.75
CA GLY A 314 10.29 -9.76 7.80
C GLY A 314 11.65 -10.04 8.47
N MET A 315 11.94 -9.38 9.59
CA MET A 315 13.15 -9.66 10.38
C MET A 315 13.18 -11.08 10.94
N VAL A 316 12.02 -11.62 11.35
CA VAL A 316 11.91 -13.02 11.81
C VAL A 316 12.14 -14.00 10.67
N ASN A 317 11.49 -13.77 9.53
CA ASN A 317 11.63 -14.62 8.33
C ASN A 317 13.08 -14.67 7.80
N GLN A 318 13.84 -13.60 8.03
CA GLN A 318 15.24 -13.50 7.65
C GLN A 318 16.22 -13.96 8.74
N GLY A 319 15.72 -14.46 9.87
CA GLY A 319 16.54 -14.89 11.00
C GLY A 319 17.28 -13.76 11.72
N MET A 320 16.92 -12.50 11.46
CA MET A 320 17.49 -11.34 12.14
C MET A 320 16.94 -11.19 13.57
N VAL A 321 15.74 -11.70 13.83
CA VAL A 321 15.07 -11.73 15.15
C VAL A 321 14.53 -13.14 15.38
N SER A 322 14.66 -13.66 16.60
CA SER A 322 14.10 -14.98 16.92
C SER A 322 12.57 -14.94 17.03
N THR A 323 11.90 -16.05 16.69
CA THR A 323 10.44 -16.19 16.85
C THR A 323 10.00 -15.95 18.30
N ALA A 324 10.77 -16.44 19.28
CA ALA A 324 10.50 -16.23 20.71
C ALA A 324 10.60 -14.76 21.11
N SER A 325 11.62 -14.05 20.62
CA SER A 325 11.78 -12.61 20.85
C SER A 325 10.61 -11.81 20.29
N ALA A 326 10.18 -12.11 19.06
CA ALA A 326 9.03 -11.44 18.45
C ALA A 326 7.70 -11.76 19.16
N ALA A 327 7.52 -13.01 19.62
CA ALA A 327 6.32 -13.42 20.37
C ALA A 327 6.15 -12.61 21.67
N ASN A 328 7.24 -12.30 22.36
CA ASN A 328 7.22 -11.46 23.57
C ASN A 328 6.73 -10.03 23.33
N LEU A 329 6.75 -9.55 22.08
CA LEU A 329 6.31 -8.20 21.69
C LEU A 329 4.86 -8.17 21.18
N ARG A 330 4.22 -9.33 21.03
CA ARG A 330 2.90 -9.43 20.39
C ARG A 330 1.83 -8.68 21.17
N VAL A 331 1.97 -8.57 22.50
CA VAL A 331 1.05 -7.82 23.35
C VAL A 331 1.01 -6.34 22.97
N GLN A 332 2.18 -5.71 22.80
CA GLN A 332 2.27 -4.28 22.49
C GLN A 332 1.82 -3.99 21.05
N ILE A 333 2.13 -4.88 20.10
CA ILE A 333 1.63 -4.77 18.72
C ILE A 333 0.11 -4.92 18.69
N ASN A 334 -0.46 -5.88 19.43
CA ASN A 334 -1.91 -6.06 19.53
C ASN A 334 -2.60 -4.85 20.18
N GLN A 335 -1.95 -4.16 21.13
CA GLN A 335 -2.47 -2.90 21.69
C GLN A 335 -2.52 -1.79 20.63
N ALA A 336 -1.52 -1.70 19.76
CA ALA A 336 -1.54 -0.75 18.63
C ALA A 336 -2.65 -1.11 17.62
N TYR A 337 -2.82 -2.39 17.28
CA TYR A 337 -3.93 -2.84 16.42
C TYR A 337 -5.31 -2.60 17.05
N ALA A 338 -5.45 -2.79 18.37
CA ALA A 338 -6.71 -2.52 19.06
C ALA A 338 -7.14 -1.05 18.92
N ALA A 339 -6.18 -0.12 18.88
CA ALA A 339 -6.44 1.31 18.69
C ALA A 339 -6.92 1.69 17.28
N VAL A 340 -6.80 0.80 16.29
CA VAL A 340 -7.30 0.97 14.91
C VAL A 340 -8.31 -0.12 14.51
N ARG A 341 -8.86 -0.86 15.49
CA ARG A 341 -9.79 -1.95 15.22
C ARG A 341 -11.14 -1.47 14.66
N ASP A 342 -11.65 -0.36 15.18
CA ASP A 342 -12.90 0.25 14.73
C ASP A 342 -12.62 1.64 14.17
N PRO A 343 -12.84 1.88 12.85
CA PRO A 343 -12.67 3.20 12.27
C PRO A 343 -13.57 4.27 12.90
N ASN A 344 -14.78 3.91 13.39
CA ASN A 344 -15.71 4.88 13.97
C ASN A 344 -15.28 5.35 15.36
N GLY A 345 -14.48 4.54 16.06
CA GLY A 345 -13.95 4.83 17.39
C GLY A 345 -12.51 5.33 17.39
N PHE A 346 -11.92 5.59 16.22
CA PHE A 346 -10.51 5.93 16.09
C PHE A 346 -10.15 7.22 16.84
N GLN A 347 -9.06 7.17 17.62
CA GLN A 347 -8.55 8.28 18.42
C GLN A 347 -7.05 8.48 18.14
N PRO A 348 -6.66 9.52 17.36
CA PRO A 348 -5.29 9.69 16.88
C PRO A 348 -4.23 9.70 17.99
N ILE A 349 -4.50 10.40 19.10
CA ILE A 349 -3.55 10.56 20.21
C ILE A 349 -3.35 9.23 20.96
N ALA A 350 -4.44 8.49 21.20
CA ALA A 350 -4.38 7.18 21.85
C ALA A 350 -3.61 6.18 20.97
N PHE A 351 -3.86 6.19 19.66
CA PHE A 351 -3.13 5.38 18.70
C PHE A 351 -1.62 5.67 18.71
N ARG A 352 -1.21 6.94 18.58
CA ARG A 352 0.21 7.32 18.59
C ARG A 352 0.95 6.82 19.84
N ARG A 353 0.30 6.89 21.00
CA ARG A 353 0.85 6.36 22.26
C ARG A 353 1.04 4.85 22.21
N ALA A 354 0.05 4.11 21.70
CA ALA A 354 0.12 2.65 21.56
C ALA A 354 1.20 2.22 20.56
N LEU A 355 1.25 2.85 19.38
CA LEU A 355 2.28 2.60 18.37
C LEU A 355 3.69 2.89 18.90
N GLY A 356 3.89 4.03 19.55
CA GLY A 356 5.17 4.36 20.19
C GLY A 356 5.55 3.37 21.29
N GLY A 357 4.58 2.81 22.01
CA GLY A 357 4.79 1.71 22.95
C GLY A 357 5.32 0.45 22.26
N ALA A 358 4.67 0.02 21.19
CA ALA A 358 5.10 -1.13 20.39
C ALA A 358 6.52 -0.95 19.84
N VAL A 359 6.82 0.20 19.22
CA VAL A 359 8.16 0.45 18.66
C VAL A 359 9.24 0.51 19.74
N ARG A 360 8.97 1.12 20.91
CA ARG A 360 9.93 1.09 22.03
C ARG A 360 10.22 -0.33 22.52
N SER A 361 9.21 -1.20 22.56
CA SER A 361 9.40 -2.61 22.90
C SER A 361 10.16 -3.36 21.80
N ILE A 362 9.94 -3.05 20.53
CA ILE A 362 10.73 -3.62 19.42
C ILE A 362 12.20 -3.20 19.52
N ARG A 363 12.48 -1.95 19.91
CA ARG A 363 13.84 -1.44 20.07
C ARG A 363 14.67 -2.23 21.08
N SER A 364 14.06 -2.88 22.07
CA SER A 364 14.81 -3.71 23.04
C SER A 364 15.36 -5.01 22.46
N LEU A 365 15.04 -5.34 21.19
CA LEU A 365 15.61 -6.47 20.45
C LEU A 365 16.86 -6.12 19.64
N ARG A 366 17.25 -4.85 19.62
CA ARG A 366 18.53 -4.42 19.06
C ARG A 366 19.65 -4.83 20.00
#